data_AF-A0A2V7FHW0-F1
#
_entry.id   AF-A0A2V7FHW0-F1
#
_cell.length_a   1.000
_cell.length_b   1.000
_cell.length_c   1.000
_cell.angle_alpha   90.00
_cell.angle_beta   90.00
_cell.angle_gamma   90.00
#
_symmetry.space_group_name_H-M   'P 1'
#
loop_
_entity.id
_entity.type
_entity.pdbx_description
1 polymer ?
#
loop_
_entity_poly.entity_id
_entity_poly.type
_entity_poly.pdbx_seq_one_letter_code
_entity_poly.pdbx_strand_id
1 'polypeptide(L)'
;MLQDGEFARVGGERVLETDVRVLAATNRDLESEIRAGRFREDLFYRLNVIEMHIPPLRERRDEIPTLVDYFLKTANTEYRRALDIPASTRRLFLEYAWPGNIRELQNVVKRIVVLGTAAGVSEELAAASGKPSSATSMPMMADAQGRLDLKAIARRAARDAERLAIGDMLERTNWNRAKSARYLGISYKALLYKMVDCELVKKDPKPEAVAAEPEEVAAVAV
;
A
#
# COMPACT_ATOMS: atom_id res chain seq x y z
N MET A 1 -42.55 14.73 -17.44
CA MET A 1 -41.71 13.73 -16.73
C MET A 1 -41.39 14.16 -15.31
N LEU A 2 -40.29 14.89 -15.07
CA LEU A 2 -39.78 15.17 -13.73
C LEU A 2 -40.57 16.22 -12.93
N GLN A 3 -41.37 17.05 -13.61
CA GLN A 3 -42.28 17.99 -12.96
C GLN A 3 -43.73 17.52 -13.10
N ASP A 4 -44.15 17.16 -14.31
CA ASP A 4 -45.58 16.93 -14.59
C ASP A 4 -46.01 15.46 -14.45
N GLY A 5 -45.09 14.52 -14.18
CA GLY A 5 -45.41 13.08 -14.12
C GLY A 5 -45.87 12.46 -15.46
N GLU A 6 -45.95 13.24 -16.52
CA GLU A 6 -46.47 12.79 -17.81
C GLU A 6 -45.38 12.35 -18.79
N PHE A 7 -45.71 11.32 -19.58
CA PHE A 7 -44.87 10.80 -20.65
C PHE A 7 -45.61 10.24 -21.86
N ALA A 8 -45.02 10.37 -23.03
CA ALA A 8 -45.46 9.68 -24.24
C ALA A 8 -44.42 8.64 -24.66
N ARG A 9 -44.87 7.50 -25.19
CA ARG A 9 -43.98 6.50 -25.77
C ARG A 9 -43.41 7.04 -27.08
N VAL A 10 -42.20 6.60 -27.46
CA VAL A 10 -41.61 6.97 -28.76
C VAL A 10 -42.54 6.47 -29.86
N GLY A 11 -43.07 7.39 -30.68
CA GLY A 11 -44.02 7.10 -31.75
C GLY A 11 -45.48 6.95 -31.31
N GLY A 12 -45.81 7.20 -30.05
CA GLY A 12 -47.19 7.19 -29.54
C GLY A 12 -47.70 8.61 -29.27
N GLU A 13 -48.94 8.90 -29.64
CA GLU A 13 -49.58 10.21 -29.40
C GLU A 13 -50.26 10.30 -28.03
N ARG A 14 -50.44 9.16 -27.35
CA ARG A 14 -51.10 9.11 -26.04
C ARG A 14 -50.14 9.48 -24.93
N VAL A 15 -50.49 10.55 -24.20
CA VAL A 15 -49.87 10.94 -22.93
C VAL A 15 -50.32 9.97 -21.83
N LEU A 16 -49.37 9.56 -20.99
CA LEU A 16 -49.56 8.67 -19.85
C LEU A 16 -49.07 9.39 -18.60
N GLU A 17 -49.88 9.41 -17.55
CA GLU A 17 -49.48 9.87 -16.22
C GLU A 17 -48.79 8.76 -15.43
N THR A 18 -47.75 9.10 -14.68
CA THR A 18 -47.07 8.17 -13.77
C THR A 18 -46.63 8.88 -12.49
N ASP A 19 -46.75 8.16 -11.37
CA ASP A 19 -46.21 8.56 -10.08
C ASP A 19 -44.96 7.73 -9.80
N VAL A 20 -43.79 8.38 -9.85
CA VAL A 20 -42.49 7.73 -9.72
C VAL A 20 -41.58 8.49 -8.76
N ARG A 21 -40.86 7.74 -7.93
CA ARG A 21 -39.75 8.27 -7.14
C ARG A 21 -38.45 8.09 -7.91
N VAL A 22 -37.81 9.21 -8.25
CA VAL A 22 -36.54 9.21 -8.98
C VAL A 22 -35.37 9.20 -8.00
N LEU A 23 -34.46 8.24 -8.16
CA LEU A 23 -33.17 8.21 -7.49
C LEU A 23 -32.08 8.21 -8.56
N ALA A 24 -31.15 9.16 -8.48
CA ALA A 24 -30.02 9.28 -9.39
C ALA A 24 -28.71 9.22 -8.59
N ALA A 25 -27.68 8.61 -9.17
CA ALA A 25 -26.34 8.56 -8.60
C ALA A 25 -25.31 8.79 -9.71
N THR A 26 -24.26 9.54 -9.40
CA THR A 26 -23.19 9.88 -10.34
C THR A 26 -21.84 9.84 -9.62
N ASN A 27 -20.79 9.48 -10.35
CA ASN A 27 -19.41 9.60 -9.89
C ASN A 27 -18.71 10.85 -10.45
N ARG A 28 -19.43 11.67 -11.23
CA ARG A 28 -18.94 12.93 -11.79
C ARG A 28 -19.46 14.10 -10.99
N ASP A 29 -18.63 15.13 -10.87
CA ASP A 29 -19.05 16.43 -10.36
C ASP A 29 -19.96 17.11 -11.39
N LEU A 30 -21.26 17.14 -11.10
CA LEU A 30 -22.27 17.72 -11.99
C LEU A 30 -22.10 19.22 -12.16
N GLU A 31 -21.64 19.96 -11.15
CA GLU A 31 -21.42 21.40 -11.27
C GLU A 31 -20.33 21.72 -12.29
N SER A 32 -19.26 20.92 -12.28
CA SER A 32 -18.19 21.02 -13.28
C SER A 32 -18.69 20.62 -14.69
N GLU A 33 -19.56 19.62 -14.80
CA GLU A 33 -20.16 19.23 -16.09
C GLU A 33 -21.14 20.28 -16.64
N ILE A 34 -21.88 20.98 -15.77
CA ILE A 34 -22.75 22.12 -16.14
C ILE A 34 -21.89 23.28 -16.65
N ARG A 35 -20.84 23.66 -15.91
CA ARG A 35 -19.88 24.71 -16.34
C ARG A 35 -19.23 24.39 -17.69
N ALA A 36 -19.00 23.11 -17.98
CA ALA A 36 -18.45 22.67 -19.24
C ALA A 36 -19.49 22.50 -20.38
N GLY A 37 -20.77 22.81 -20.12
CA GLY A 37 -21.87 22.69 -21.09
C GLY A 37 -22.24 21.25 -21.46
N ARG A 38 -21.73 20.25 -20.73
CA ARG A 38 -22.00 18.83 -20.98
C ARG A 38 -23.23 18.33 -20.23
N PHE A 39 -23.66 19.06 -19.21
CA PHE A 39 -24.86 18.76 -18.44
C PHE A 39 -25.82 19.93 -18.43
N ARG A 40 -27.11 19.60 -18.49
CA ARG A 40 -28.20 20.56 -18.52
C ARG A 40 -28.50 21.08 -17.12
N GLU A 41 -28.38 22.39 -16.94
CA GLU A 41 -28.62 23.07 -15.67
C GLU A 41 -30.07 22.88 -15.18
N ASP A 42 -31.06 22.95 -16.07
CA ASP A 42 -32.47 22.76 -15.73
C ASP A 42 -32.79 21.34 -15.22
N LEU A 43 -32.05 20.33 -15.70
CA LEU A 43 -32.16 18.96 -15.22
C LEU A 43 -31.50 18.80 -13.84
N PHE A 44 -30.37 19.47 -13.61
CA PHE A 44 -29.66 19.41 -12.33
C PHE A 44 -30.55 19.89 -11.19
N TYR A 45 -31.19 21.06 -11.32
CA TYR A 45 -32.04 21.59 -10.26
C TYR A 45 -33.34 20.78 -10.05
N ARG A 46 -33.80 20.02 -11.05
CA ARG A 46 -34.95 19.10 -10.89
C ARG A 46 -34.58 17.80 -10.18
N LEU A 47 -33.33 17.36 -10.30
CA LEU A 47 -32.84 16.14 -9.67
C LEU A 47 -32.23 16.38 -8.29
N ASN A 48 -31.50 17.49 -8.12
CA ASN A 48 -30.73 17.78 -6.92
C ASN A 48 -31.57 18.46 -5.83
N VAL A 49 -32.65 17.80 -5.41
CA VAL A 49 -33.51 18.27 -4.32
C VAL A 49 -32.91 17.89 -2.96
N ILE A 50 -32.43 16.65 -2.84
CA ILE A 50 -31.73 16.14 -1.66
C ILE A 50 -30.46 15.47 -2.14
N GLU A 51 -29.32 16.04 -1.79
CA GLU A 51 -28.01 15.49 -2.12
C GLU A 51 -27.50 14.59 -1.00
N MET A 52 -26.97 13.42 -1.37
CA MET A 52 -26.26 12.53 -0.45
C MET A 52 -24.85 12.27 -0.96
N HIS A 53 -23.87 12.87 -0.28
CA HIS A 53 -22.47 12.62 -0.57
C HIS A 53 -22.02 11.29 0.07
N ILE A 54 -21.49 10.38 -0.74
CA ILE A 54 -20.94 9.11 -0.26
C ILE A 54 -19.41 9.24 -0.19
N PRO A 55 -18.82 9.44 1.00
CA PRO A 55 -17.38 9.56 1.11
C PRO A 55 -16.68 8.25 0.72
N PRO A 56 -15.48 8.34 0.11
CA PRO A 56 -14.69 7.18 -0.27
C PRO A 56 -14.16 6.42 0.95
N LEU A 57 -13.81 5.14 0.77
CA LEU A 57 -13.37 4.26 1.85
C LEU A 57 -12.21 4.83 2.69
N ARG A 58 -11.30 5.58 2.07
CA ARG A 58 -10.17 6.25 2.74
C ARG A 58 -10.56 7.25 3.84
N GLU A 59 -11.77 7.80 3.78
CA GLU A 59 -12.33 8.75 4.76
C GLU A 59 -13.15 8.04 5.86
N ARG A 60 -13.50 6.77 5.65
CA ARG A 60 -14.30 5.93 6.56
C ARG A 60 -13.55 4.68 6.98
N ARG A 61 -12.28 4.84 7.38
CA ARG A 61 -11.36 3.70 7.64
C ARG A 61 -11.83 2.78 8.75
N ASP A 62 -12.60 3.30 9.71
CA ASP A 62 -13.15 2.52 10.82
C ASP A 62 -14.17 1.46 10.36
N GLU A 63 -14.73 1.60 9.15
CA GLU A 63 -15.63 0.61 8.55
C GLU A 63 -14.86 -0.57 7.91
N ILE A 64 -13.57 -0.41 7.60
CA ILE A 64 -12.77 -1.40 6.87
C ILE A 64 -12.75 -2.77 7.58
N PRO A 65 -12.51 -2.88 8.91
CA PRO A 65 -12.48 -4.18 9.58
C PRO A 65 -13.80 -4.94 9.44
N THR A 66 -14.93 -4.26 9.66
CA THR A 66 -16.27 -4.84 9.55
C THR A 66 -16.57 -5.29 8.12
N LEU A 67 -16.20 -4.48 7.12
CA LEU A 67 -16.36 -4.83 5.70
C LEU A 67 -15.51 -6.04 5.32
N VAL A 68 -14.26 -6.11 5.81
CA VAL A 68 -13.36 -7.25 5.58
C VAL A 68 -13.95 -8.52 6.16
N ASP A 69 -14.45 -8.49 7.39
CA ASP A 69 -15.06 -9.67 8.02
C ASP A 69 -16.31 -10.13 7.28
N TYR A 70 -17.14 -9.19 6.82
CA TYR A 70 -18.29 -9.48 5.98
C TYR A 70 -17.86 -10.16 4.67
N PHE A 71 -16.93 -9.57 3.91
CA PHE A 71 -16.48 -10.14 2.64
C PHE A 71 -15.75 -11.47 2.80
N LEU A 72 -14.98 -11.64 3.87
CA LEU A 72 -14.29 -12.88 4.19
C LEU A 72 -15.30 -13.99 4.46
N LYS A 73 -16.33 -13.72 5.28
CA LYS A 73 -17.41 -14.66 5.56
C LYS A 73 -18.17 -15.05 4.29
N THR A 74 -18.54 -14.06 3.46
CA THR A 74 -19.25 -14.31 2.20
C THR A 74 -18.40 -15.15 1.25
N ALA A 75 -17.13 -14.81 1.05
CA ALA A 75 -16.22 -15.53 0.16
C ALA A 75 -15.91 -16.95 0.67
N ASN A 76 -15.68 -17.13 1.98
CA ASN A 76 -15.49 -18.46 2.57
C ASN A 76 -16.71 -19.35 2.35
N THR A 77 -17.92 -18.80 2.49
CA THR A 77 -19.17 -19.53 2.22
C THR A 77 -19.30 -19.89 0.74
N GLU A 78 -19.04 -18.93 -0.15
CA GLU A 78 -19.12 -19.11 -1.62
C GLU A 78 -18.13 -20.17 -2.13
N TYR A 79 -16.88 -20.12 -1.65
CA TYR A 79 -15.81 -21.04 -2.09
C TYR A 79 -15.62 -22.26 -1.19
N ARG A 80 -16.49 -22.46 -0.18
CA ARG A 80 -16.43 -23.54 0.81
C ARG A 80 -15.04 -23.68 1.46
N ARG A 81 -14.48 -22.55 1.89
CA ARG A 81 -13.21 -22.46 2.61
C ARG A 81 -13.42 -21.93 4.02
N ALA A 82 -12.40 -22.12 4.86
CA ALA A 82 -12.35 -21.59 6.22
C ALA A 82 -11.02 -20.86 6.42
N LEU A 83 -10.81 -19.81 5.61
CA LEU A 83 -9.60 -19.00 5.70
C LEU A 83 -9.81 -17.83 6.66
N ASP A 84 -8.80 -17.52 7.45
CA ASP A 84 -8.72 -16.26 8.18
C ASP A 84 -7.57 -15.39 7.66
N ILE A 85 -7.70 -14.09 7.85
CA ILE A 85 -6.72 -13.09 7.42
C ILE A 85 -5.82 -12.72 8.62
N PRO A 86 -4.49 -12.91 8.51
CA PRO A 86 -3.56 -12.57 9.58
C PRO A 86 -3.68 -11.11 10.02
N ALA A 87 -3.43 -10.86 11.31
CA ALA A 87 -3.45 -9.51 11.87
C ALA A 87 -2.49 -8.53 11.17
N SER A 88 -1.35 -9.01 10.66
CA SER A 88 -0.41 -8.21 9.86
C SER A 88 -1.04 -7.70 8.57
N THR A 89 -1.76 -8.56 7.83
CA THR A 89 -2.49 -8.19 6.62
C THR A 89 -3.65 -7.26 6.91
N ARG A 90 -4.38 -7.48 8.01
CA ARG A 90 -5.48 -6.59 8.44
C ARG A 90 -4.99 -5.17 8.72
N ARG A 91 -3.78 -5.00 9.26
CA ARG A 91 -3.17 -3.66 9.44
C ARG A 91 -2.91 -2.98 8.10
N LEU A 92 -2.39 -3.72 7.10
CA LEU A 92 -2.16 -3.18 5.76
C LEU A 92 -3.45 -2.69 5.11
N PHE A 93 -4.59 -3.35 5.37
CA PHE A 93 -5.89 -2.87 4.87
C PHE A 93 -6.29 -1.50 5.42
N LEU A 94 -5.85 -1.12 6.62
CA LEU A 94 -6.14 0.20 7.21
C LEU A 94 -5.20 1.31 6.69
N GLU A 95 -4.02 0.90 6.24
CA GLU A 95 -2.98 1.80 5.74
C GLU A 95 -3.15 2.12 4.26
N TYR A 96 -3.68 1.17 3.49
CA TYR A 96 -3.88 1.32 2.06
C TYR A 96 -5.04 2.29 1.73
N ALA A 97 -4.88 3.07 0.67
CA ALA A 97 -5.80 4.16 0.33
C ALA A 97 -7.07 3.71 -0.40
N TRP A 98 -7.11 2.47 -0.92
CA TRP A 98 -8.24 1.91 -1.67
C TRP A 98 -8.76 2.82 -2.80
N PRO A 99 -7.97 3.11 -3.84
CA PRO A 99 -8.41 3.93 -4.98
C PRO A 99 -9.67 3.38 -5.68
N GLY A 100 -9.86 2.06 -5.70
CA GLY A 100 -11.07 1.40 -6.20
C GLY A 100 -12.16 1.19 -5.13
N ASN A 101 -12.01 1.80 -3.95
CA ASN A 101 -13.00 1.85 -2.87
C ASN A 101 -13.43 0.43 -2.43
N ILE A 102 -14.68 0.27 -1.97
CA ILE A 102 -15.23 -1.01 -1.49
C ILE A 102 -15.09 -2.14 -2.52
N ARG A 103 -15.15 -1.84 -3.83
CA ARG A 103 -15.01 -2.87 -4.89
C ARG A 103 -13.60 -3.47 -4.91
N GLU A 104 -12.57 -2.64 -4.78
CA GLU A 104 -11.20 -3.12 -4.71
C GLU A 104 -10.99 -3.96 -3.44
N LEU A 105 -11.45 -3.48 -2.28
CA LEU A 105 -11.39 -4.21 -1.02
C LEU A 105 -12.04 -5.59 -1.13
N GLN A 106 -13.27 -5.65 -1.66
CA GLN A 106 -14.00 -6.91 -1.87
C GLN A 106 -13.22 -7.87 -2.77
N ASN A 107 -12.69 -7.39 -3.89
CA ASN A 107 -11.94 -8.21 -4.84
C ASN A 107 -10.65 -8.75 -4.22
N VAL A 108 -9.95 -7.92 -3.43
CA VAL A 108 -8.74 -8.32 -2.72
C VAL A 108 -9.03 -9.42 -1.69
N VAL A 109 -10.09 -9.28 -0.88
CA VAL A 109 -10.50 -10.30 0.09
C VAL A 109 -10.92 -11.60 -0.61
N LYS A 110 -11.71 -11.51 -1.69
CA LYS A 110 -12.08 -12.69 -2.50
C LYS A 110 -10.84 -13.40 -3.06
N ARG A 111 -9.88 -12.64 -3.59
CA ARG A 111 -8.62 -13.18 -4.13
C ARG A 111 -7.83 -13.93 -3.05
N ILE A 112 -7.76 -13.41 -1.82
CA ILE A 112 -7.12 -14.10 -0.70
C ILE A 112 -7.79 -15.45 -0.42
N VAL A 113 -9.13 -15.50 -0.38
CA VAL A 113 -9.87 -16.75 -0.14
C VAL A 113 -9.65 -17.74 -1.29
N VAL A 114 -9.70 -17.30 -2.54
CA VAL A 114 -9.49 -18.16 -3.72
C VAL A 114 -8.07 -18.70 -3.80
N LEU A 115 -7.06 -17.87 -3.52
CA LEU A 115 -5.66 -18.29 -3.49
C LEU A 115 -5.32 -19.14 -2.28
N GLY A 116 -6.09 -19.03 -1.20
CA GLY A 116 -5.86 -19.78 0.03
C GLY A 116 -4.72 -19.20 0.89
N THR A 117 -4.25 -18.00 0.55
CA THR A 117 -3.15 -17.33 1.25
C THR A 117 -3.26 -15.83 1.13
N ALA A 118 -2.87 -15.13 2.20
CA ALA A 118 -2.79 -13.67 2.26
C ALA A 118 -1.40 -13.13 1.89
N ALA A 119 -0.39 -13.99 1.69
CA ALA A 119 1.01 -13.59 1.55
C ALA A 119 1.25 -12.65 0.35
N GLY A 120 0.92 -13.09 -0.87
CA GLY A 120 1.13 -12.28 -2.08
C GLY A 120 0.34 -10.97 -2.07
N VAL A 121 -0.88 -10.99 -1.52
CA VAL A 121 -1.67 -9.77 -1.37
C VAL A 121 -1.06 -8.80 -0.36
N SER A 122 -0.50 -9.32 0.75
CA SER A 122 0.14 -8.49 1.76
C SER A 122 1.38 -7.79 1.21
N GLU A 123 2.15 -8.47 0.37
CA GLU A 123 3.32 -7.89 -0.31
C GLU A 123 2.94 -6.77 -1.28
N GLU A 124 1.91 -6.99 -2.11
CA GLU A 124 1.38 -5.96 -3.02
C GLU A 124 0.93 -4.71 -2.26
N LEU A 125 0.18 -4.88 -1.17
CA LEU A 125 -0.33 -3.77 -0.37
C LEU A 125 0.77 -3.03 0.40
N ALA A 126 1.78 -3.76 0.90
CA ALA A 126 2.93 -3.15 1.55
C ALA A 126 3.72 -2.28 0.56
N ALA A 127 4.01 -2.82 -0.63
CA ALA A 127 4.70 -2.10 -1.68
C ALA A 127 3.93 -0.84 -2.12
N ALA A 128 2.61 -0.95 -2.30
CA ALA A 128 1.77 0.17 -2.72
C ALA A 128 1.57 1.24 -1.62
N SER A 129 1.69 0.87 -0.34
CA SER A 129 1.59 1.80 0.80
C SER A 129 2.92 2.52 1.10
N GLY A 130 3.95 2.36 0.26
CA GLY A 130 5.26 2.98 0.45
C GLY A 130 6.05 2.40 1.63
N LYS A 131 5.60 1.29 2.22
CA LYS A 131 6.38 0.52 3.18
C LYS A 131 7.24 -0.46 2.39
N PRO A 132 8.57 -0.28 2.33
CA PRO A 132 9.40 -1.34 1.81
C PRO A 132 9.16 -2.58 2.69
N SER A 133 8.53 -3.59 2.10
CA SER A 133 8.56 -4.93 2.68
C SER A 133 10.03 -5.26 2.92
N SER A 134 10.38 -5.72 4.12
CA SER A 134 11.72 -6.23 4.44
C SER A 134 12.12 -7.47 3.61
N ALA A 135 11.37 -7.83 2.57
CA ALA A 135 11.78 -8.78 1.55
C ALA A 135 12.22 -8.01 0.27
N THR A 136 13.53 -7.79 0.19
CA THR A 136 14.37 -7.75 -1.03
C THR A 136 13.66 -7.33 -2.33
N SER A 137 13.52 -6.02 -2.57
CA SER A 137 13.27 -5.50 -3.91
C SER A 137 14.62 -5.31 -4.62
N MET A 138 15.05 -6.29 -5.41
CA MET A 138 16.06 -6.02 -6.44
C MET A 138 15.41 -5.13 -7.51
N PRO A 139 15.97 -3.96 -7.84
CA PRO A 139 15.50 -3.20 -8.99
C PRO A 139 15.86 -3.97 -10.27
N MET A 140 14.86 -4.50 -10.97
CA MET A 140 14.97 -4.93 -12.35
C MET A 140 15.13 -3.68 -13.21
N MET A 141 16.37 -3.35 -13.55
CA MET A 141 16.65 -2.47 -14.69
C MET A 141 17.07 -3.36 -15.86
N ALA A 142 16.16 -3.52 -16.81
CA ALA A 142 16.49 -4.03 -18.14
C ALA A 142 17.40 -3.02 -18.84
N ASP A 143 18.36 -3.50 -19.62
CA ASP A 143 19.12 -2.63 -20.51
C ASP A 143 18.21 -2.02 -21.60
N ALA A 144 18.68 -0.96 -22.26
CA ALA A 144 17.93 -0.21 -23.26
C ALA A 144 17.52 -1.04 -24.51
N GLN A 145 17.90 -2.32 -24.59
CA GLN A 145 17.60 -3.25 -25.68
C GLN A 145 16.89 -4.53 -25.21
N GLY A 146 16.46 -4.62 -23.95
CA GLY A 146 15.62 -5.71 -23.45
C GLY A 146 16.27 -7.10 -23.45
N ARG A 147 17.61 -7.18 -23.44
CA ARG A 147 18.33 -8.47 -23.35
C ARG A 147 18.77 -8.71 -21.91
N LEU A 148 18.05 -9.60 -21.24
CA LEU A 148 18.41 -10.05 -19.89
C LEU A 148 19.61 -11.02 -19.96
N ASP A 149 20.81 -10.55 -19.60
CA ASP A 149 21.96 -11.43 -19.38
C ASP A 149 21.83 -12.14 -18.03
N LEU A 150 21.37 -13.40 -18.07
CA LEU A 150 21.25 -14.28 -16.91
C LEU A 150 22.56 -14.39 -16.12
N LYS A 151 23.72 -14.29 -16.77
CA LYS A 151 25.02 -14.35 -16.10
C LYS A 151 25.30 -13.08 -15.29
N ALA A 152 24.89 -11.91 -15.79
CA ALA A 152 24.99 -10.65 -15.07
C ALA A 152 24.04 -10.60 -13.87
N ILE A 153 22.81 -11.10 -14.03
CA ILE A 153 21.82 -11.21 -12.95
C ILE A 153 22.32 -12.15 -11.85
N ALA A 154 22.80 -13.34 -12.21
CA ALA A 154 23.33 -14.31 -11.26
C ALA A 154 24.56 -13.76 -10.51
N ARG A 155 25.48 -13.06 -11.19
CA ARG A 155 26.64 -12.44 -10.56
C ARG A 155 26.24 -11.34 -9.58
N ARG A 156 25.22 -10.53 -9.91
CA ARG A 156 24.71 -9.48 -9.03
C ARG A 156 24.00 -10.08 -7.81
N ALA A 157 23.13 -11.06 -8.01
CA ALA A 157 22.45 -11.76 -6.93
C ALA A 157 23.45 -12.42 -5.95
N ALA A 158 24.50 -13.05 -6.48
CA ALA A 158 25.56 -13.62 -5.65
C ALA A 158 26.29 -12.54 -4.84
N ARG A 159 26.63 -11.40 -5.45
CA ARG A 159 27.26 -10.27 -4.73
C ARG A 159 26.38 -9.69 -3.63
N ASP A 160 25.09 -9.50 -3.91
CA ASP A 160 24.15 -8.95 -2.93
C ASP A 160 23.97 -9.92 -1.74
N ALA A 161 23.86 -11.22 -2.01
CA ALA A 161 23.81 -12.25 -0.98
C ALA A 161 25.10 -12.30 -0.14
N GLU A 162 26.26 -12.19 -0.78
CA GLU A 162 27.55 -12.13 -0.10
C GLU A 162 27.69 -10.89 0.78
N ARG A 163 27.27 -9.72 0.30
CA ARG A 163 27.29 -8.47 1.07
C ARG A 163 26.45 -8.59 2.34
N LEU A 164 25.24 -9.14 2.23
CA LEU A 164 24.35 -9.33 3.37
C LEU A 164 24.95 -10.31 4.39
N ALA A 165 25.46 -11.46 3.94
CA ALA A 165 26.06 -12.46 4.82
C ALA A 165 27.32 -11.94 5.54
N ILE A 166 28.16 -11.18 4.84
CA ILE A 166 29.37 -10.57 5.43
C ILE A 166 28.99 -9.47 6.41
N GLY A 167 28.01 -8.62 6.08
CA GLY A 167 27.53 -7.55 6.95
C GLY A 167 26.97 -8.07 8.27
N ASP A 168 26.01 -9.00 8.22
CA ASP A 168 25.41 -9.63 9.41
C ASP A 168 26.48 -10.30 10.30
N MET A 169 27.46 -10.98 9.69
CA MET A 169 28.52 -11.62 10.46
C MET A 169 29.51 -10.63 11.10
N LEU A 170 29.81 -9.53 10.40
CA LEU A 170 30.63 -8.46 10.96
C LEU A 170 29.92 -7.81 12.16
N GLU A 171 28.61 -7.55 12.07
CA GLU A 171 27.84 -6.99 13.19
C GLU A 171 27.83 -7.93 14.41
N ARG A 172 27.52 -9.21 14.21
CA ARG A 172 27.51 -10.22 15.29
C ARG A 172 28.86 -10.42 15.97
N THR A 173 29.95 -10.18 15.25
CA THR A 173 31.31 -10.32 15.77
C THR A 173 31.92 -8.99 16.19
N ASN A 174 31.11 -7.93 16.31
CA ASN A 174 31.52 -6.57 16.66
C ASN A 174 32.68 -6.06 15.79
N TRP A 175 32.57 -6.30 14.48
CA TRP A 175 33.54 -5.98 13.43
C TRP A 175 34.90 -6.68 13.57
N ASN A 176 34.97 -7.79 14.31
CA ASN A 176 36.19 -8.60 14.42
C ASN A 176 36.40 -9.45 13.15
N ARG A 177 37.08 -8.86 12.16
CA ARG A 177 37.36 -9.45 10.83
C ARG A 177 37.97 -10.86 10.89
N ALA A 178 38.85 -11.14 11.85
CA ALA A 178 39.47 -12.47 11.99
C ALA A 178 38.47 -13.53 12.45
N LYS A 179 37.57 -13.17 13.38
CA LYS A 179 36.48 -14.06 13.80
C LYS A 179 35.43 -14.21 12.70
N SER A 180 35.03 -13.13 12.03
CA SER A 180 34.03 -13.18 10.95
C SER A 180 34.49 -14.09 9.80
N ALA A 181 35.78 -14.03 9.41
CA ALA A 181 36.34 -14.90 8.37
C ALA A 181 36.23 -16.40 8.74
N ARG A 182 36.50 -16.74 10.00
CA ARG A 182 36.38 -18.11 10.50
C ARG A 182 34.93 -18.60 10.51
N TYR A 183 33.99 -17.77 10.94
CA TYR A 183 32.56 -18.12 10.93
C TYR A 183 31.98 -18.26 9.52
N LEU A 184 32.46 -17.45 8.57
CA LEU A 184 32.06 -17.54 7.16
C LEU A 184 32.79 -18.64 6.39
N GLY A 185 33.75 -19.34 7.01
CA GLY A 185 34.51 -20.42 6.37
C GLY A 185 35.43 -19.96 5.24
N ILE A 186 35.84 -18.69 5.23
CA ILE A 186 36.71 -18.11 4.18
C ILE A 186 38.05 -17.66 4.75
N SER A 187 39.06 -17.55 3.89
CA SER A 187 40.36 -17.01 4.31
C SER A 187 40.24 -15.54 4.70
N TYR A 188 41.07 -15.10 5.65
CA TYR A 188 41.10 -13.70 6.08
C TYR A 188 41.32 -12.74 4.90
N LYS A 189 42.21 -13.11 3.96
CA LYS A 189 42.47 -12.36 2.73
C LYS A 189 41.24 -12.28 1.83
N ALA A 190 40.49 -13.38 1.67
CA ALA A 190 39.25 -13.39 0.88
C ALA A 190 38.16 -12.49 1.50
N LEU A 191 38.04 -12.49 2.84
CA LEU A 191 37.12 -11.58 3.52
C LEU A 191 37.45 -10.12 3.23
N LEU A 192 38.73 -9.73 3.32
CA LEU A 192 39.15 -8.35 3.05
C LEU A 192 38.82 -7.92 1.61
N TYR A 193 39.08 -8.78 0.62
CA TYR A 193 38.71 -8.48 -0.77
C TYR A 193 37.21 -8.30 -0.94
N LYS A 194 36.39 -9.18 -0.34
CA LYS A 194 34.94 -9.07 -0.42
C LYS A 194 34.38 -7.86 0.34
N MET A 195 34.99 -7.45 1.44
CA MET A 195 34.62 -6.22 2.15
C MET A 195 34.85 -4.96 1.30
N VAL A 196 35.92 -4.94 0.50
CA VAL A 196 36.20 -3.84 -0.44
C VAL A 196 35.25 -3.88 -1.63
N ASP A 197 35.02 -5.06 -2.25
CA ASP A 197 34.09 -5.22 -3.39
C ASP A 197 32.64 -4.90 -2.98
N CYS A 198 32.29 -5.14 -1.70
CA CYS A 198 30.97 -4.86 -1.14
C CYS A 198 30.88 -3.51 -0.41
N GLU A 199 31.88 -2.63 -0.46
CA GLU A 199 31.88 -1.29 0.19
C GLU A 199 31.46 -1.29 1.67
N LEU A 200 31.84 -2.31 2.44
CA LEU A 200 31.49 -2.42 3.86
C LEU A 200 32.50 -1.65 4.72
N VAL A 201 32.17 -0.41 5.10
CA VAL A 201 32.96 0.44 5.99
C VAL A 201 32.30 0.54 7.38
N LYS A 202 33.10 0.45 8.44
CA LYS A 202 32.65 0.66 9.82
C LYS A 202 32.16 2.10 9.96
N LYS A 203 30.87 2.29 10.23
CA LYS A 203 30.32 3.60 10.60
C LYS A 203 30.68 3.83 12.08
N ASP A 204 31.70 4.61 12.35
CA ASP A 204 32.01 5.00 13.73
C ASP A 204 30.85 5.85 14.29
N PRO A 205 30.37 5.59 15.52
CA PRO A 205 29.38 6.46 16.15
C PRO A 205 30.02 7.82 16.41
N LYS A 206 29.39 8.87 15.88
CA LYS A 206 29.70 10.28 16.13
C LYS A 206 29.66 10.52 17.64
N PRO A 207 30.69 11.12 18.28
CA PRO A 207 30.64 11.40 19.70
C PRO A 207 29.52 12.40 19.97
N GLU A 208 28.55 11.96 20.79
CA GLU A 208 27.47 12.78 21.31
C GLU A 208 28.08 13.88 22.18
N ALA A 209 27.72 15.12 21.88
CA ALA A 209 28.17 16.29 22.62
C ALA A 209 27.64 16.21 24.05
N VAL A 210 28.54 16.13 25.03
CA VAL A 210 28.24 16.28 26.45
C VAL A 210 27.71 17.70 26.66
N ALA A 211 26.41 17.82 26.90
CA ALA A 211 25.78 19.06 27.33
C ALA A 211 26.33 19.40 28.72
N ALA A 212 26.88 20.61 28.84
CA ALA A 212 27.37 21.19 30.07
C ALA A 212 26.20 21.45 31.03
N GLU A 213 26.31 20.95 32.27
CA GLU A 213 25.56 21.48 33.41
C GLU A 213 26.28 22.74 33.92
N PRO A 214 25.57 23.86 34.18
CA PRO A 214 26.07 24.91 35.05
C PRO A 214 25.53 24.66 36.46
N GLU A 215 26.38 24.20 37.37
CA GLU A 215 26.07 24.17 38.80
C GLU A 215 26.26 25.57 39.40
N GLU A 216 25.28 25.94 40.20
CA GLU A 216 24.91 27.27 40.66
C GLU A 216 25.89 27.80 41.72
N VAL A 217 26.28 29.07 41.56
CA VAL A 217 27.21 29.77 42.45
C VAL A 217 26.51 30.08 43.77
N ALA A 218 26.98 29.48 44.87
CA ALA A 218 26.61 29.85 46.22
C ALA A 218 27.12 31.27 46.55
N ALA A 219 26.20 32.18 46.88
CA ALA A 219 26.50 33.50 47.43
C ALA A 219 25.48 33.93 48.51
N VAL A 220 26.01 33.99 49.74
CA VAL A 220 25.69 34.91 50.85
C VAL A 220 24.43 34.68 51.70
N ALA A 221 24.69 34.28 52.96
CA ALA A 221 24.06 34.85 54.16
C ALA A 221 24.97 34.66 55.39
N VAL A 222 25.81 35.66 55.71
CA VAL A 222 26.00 36.31 57.04
C VAL A 222 26.48 37.73 56.78
#